data_AF-A0A7X6XAE0-F1
#
_entry.id   AF-A0A7X6XAE0-F1
#
_cell.length_a   1.000
_cell.length_b   1.000
_cell.length_c   1.000
_cell.angle_alpha   90.00
_cell.angle_beta   90.00
_cell.angle_gamma   90.00
#
_symmetry.space_group_name_H-M   'P 1'
#
loop_
_entity.id
_entity.type
_entity.pdbx_description
1 polymer ?
#
loop_
_entity_poly.entity_id
_entity_poly.type
_entity_poly.pdbx_seq_one_letter_code
_entity_poly.pdbx_strand_id
1 'polypeptide(L)'
;MSNPIIKIQTNQGDIRAELYPEVAPKTVENFIALIEKEFYNDTTFHRVIPGFMIQGGDPLGNGTGGPGYSIPGEFTSNGFENNLKHSRGVLSMARAQDPNSAGSQFFIMVADSPHLDGEYAGFGQVIEGLEVVDKIVNVPRNFRDLPKESQSILTISIEKE
;
A
#
# COMPACT_ATOMS: atom_id res chain seq x y z
N MET A 1 18.36 10.94 -10.31
CA MET A 1 16.93 11.28 -10.50
C MET A 1 16.30 11.20 -9.13
N SER A 2 15.40 12.13 -8.81
CA SER A 2 14.64 12.07 -7.56
C SER A 2 13.61 10.94 -7.64
N ASN A 3 13.30 10.33 -6.51
CA ASN A 3 12.27 9.31 -6.42
C ASN A 3 10.88 9.95 -6.56
N PRO A 4 9.89 9.25 -7.15
CA PRO A 4 8.53 9.77 -7.25
C PRO A 4 7.91 9.97 -5.87
N ILE A 5 7.33 11.15 -5.64
CA ILE A 5 6.52 11.43 -4.44
C ILE A 5 5.04 11.35 -4.83
N ILE A 6 4.27 10.67 -4.00
CA ILE A 6 2.82 10.59 -4.15
C ILE A 6 2.13 11.21 -2.94
N LYS A 7 0.92 11.71 -3.19
CA LYS A 7 -0.02 12.17 -2.17
C LYS A 7 -1.26 11.29 -2.20
N ILE A 8 -1.55 10.65 -1.07
CA ILE A 8 -2.78 9.88 -0.83
C ILE A 8 -3.72 10.78 -0.03
N GLN A 9 -4.77 11.30 -0.65
CA GLN A 9 -5.78 12.09 0.02
C GLN A 9 -6.83 11.15 0.60
N THR A 10 -7.09 11.24 1.90
CA THR A 10 -8.08 10.40 2.59
C THR A 10 -9.12 11.26 3.28
N ASN A 11 -10.23 10.66 3.70
CA ASN A 11 -11.21 11.34 4.56
C ASN A 11 -10.71 11.60 5.99
N GLN A 12 -9.50 11.14 6.35
CA GLN A 12 -8.85 11.39 7.65
C GLN A 12 -7.71 12.41 7.59
N GLY A 13 -7.35 12.86 6.38
CA GLY A 13 -6.21 13.73 6.11
C GLY A 13 -5.34 13.21 4.95
N ASP A 14 -4.24 13.91 4.69
CA ASP A 14 -3.32 13.58 3.61
C ASP A 14 -2.13 12.75 4.13
N ILE A 15 -1.70 11.77 3.33
CA ILE A 15 -0.47 11.01 3.53
C ILE A 15 0.44 11.25 2.33
N ARG A 16 1.71 11.58 2.56
CA ARG A 16 2.72 11.68 1.48
C ARG A 16 3.70 10.54 1.60
N ALA A 17 4.04 9.93 0.48
CA ALA A 17 4.97 8.81 0.42
C ALA A 17 5.95 8.96 -0.74
N GLU A 18 7.17 8.51 -0.52
CA GLU A 18 8.21 8.36 -1.55
C GLU A 18 8.21 6.91 -2.05
N LEU A 19 8.27 6.72 -3.36
CA LEU A 19 8.34 5.40 -4.00
C LEU A 19 9.79 5.07 -4.40
N TYR A 20 10.15 3.79 -4.40
CA TYR A 20 11.51 3.31 -4.63
C TYR A 20 11.63 2.43 -5.89
N PRO A 21 11.65 3.03 -7.11
CA PRO A 21 11.79 2.28 -8.36
C PRO A 21 13.05 1.40 -8.43
N GLU A 22 14.10 1.76 -7.71
CA GLU A 22 15.35 1.01 -7.59
C GLU A 22 15.21 -0.25 -6.73
N VAL A 23 14.22 -0.31 -5.85
CA VAL A 23 13.94 -1.44 -4.96
C VAL A 23 12.91 -2.39 -5.58
N ALA A 24 11.86 -1.85 -6.21
CA ALA A 24 10.77 -2.64 -6.78
C ALA A 24 10.23 -1.98 -8.07
N PRO A 25 10.98 -2.04 -9.19
CA PRO A 25 10.68 -1.28 -10.40
C PRO A 25 9.33 -1.63 -11.02
N LYS A 26 8.94 -2.90 -11.11
CA LYS A 26 7.65 -3.32 -11.69
C LYS A 26 6.48 -2.99 -10.79
N THR A 27 6.71 -3.04 -9.48
CA THR A 27 5.72 -2.66 -8.48
C THR A 27 5.44 -1.16 -8.57
N VAL A 28 6.49 -0.33 -8.59
CA VAL A 28 6.35 1.13 -8.69
C VAL A 28 5.77 1.54 -10.04
N GLU A 29 6.23 0.95 -11.15
CA GLU A 29 5.68 1.17 -12.50
C GLU A 29 4.17 0.89 -12.53
N ASN A 30 3.74 -0.26 -11.99
CA ASN A 30 2.34 -0.62 -11.91
C ASN A 30 1.54 0.34 -11.01
N PHE A 31 2.09 0.70 -9.85
CA PHE A 31 1.41 1.59 -8.90
C PHE A 31 1.18 2.97 -9.51
N ILE A 32 2.19 3.54 -10.16
CA ILE A 32 2.11 4.81 -10.91
C ILE A 32 1.09 4.72 -12.04
N ALA A 33 1.14 3.66 -12.86
CA ALA A 33 0.20 3.48 -13.96
C ALA A 33 -1.27 3.38 -13.48
N LEU A 34 -1.51 2.82 -12.30
CA LEU A 34 -2.83 2.78 -11.67
C LEU A 34 -3.25 4.14 -11.10
N ILE A 35 -2.33 4.90 -10.53
CA ILE A 35 -2.56 6.29 -10.12
C ILE A 35 -2.98 7.16 -11.31
N GLU A 36 -2.24 7.10 -12.42
CA GLU A 36 -2.52 7.89 -13.62
C GLU A 36 -3.87 7.55 -14.27
N LYS A 37 -4.36 6.33 -14.04
CA LYS A 37 -5.70 5.87 -14.46
C LYS A 37 -6.79 6.19 -13.45
N GLU A 38 -6.48 6.92 -12.38
CA GLU A 38 -7.41 7.25 -11.30
C GLU A 38 -8.00 6.01 -10.61
N PHE A 39 -7.31 4.85 -10.71
CA PHE A 39 -7.84 3.55 -10.28
C PHE A 39 -8.14 3.50 -8.77
N TYR A 40 -7.38 4.24 -7.98
CA TYR A 40 -7.50 4.27 -6.52
C TYR A 40 -8.55 5.24 -6.00
N ASN A 41 -9.15 6.08 -6.86
CA ASN A 41 -10.15 7.05 -6.45
C ASN A 41 -11.38 6.34 -5.87
N ASP A 42 -11.89 6.87 -4.76
CA ASP A 42 -13.00 6.33 -3.99
C ASP A 42 -12.84 4.88 -3.48
N THR A 43 -11.63 4.32 -3.54
CA THR A 43 -11.33 3.04 -2.87
C THR A 43 -11.23 3.23 -1.35
N THR A 44 -11.08 2.14 -0.60
CA THR A 44 -11.04 2.18 0.87
C THR A 44 -9.88 1.38 1.43
N PHE A 45 -9.44 1.77 2.63
CA PHE A 45 -8.69 0.88 3.51
C PHE A 45 -9.66 -0.14 4.11
N HIS A 46 -9.86 -1.25 3.39
CA HIS A 46 -10.84 -2.29 3.73
C HIS A 46 -10.37 -3.24 4.84
N ARG A 47 -9.14 -3.10 5.33
CA ARG A 47 -8.61 -3.90 6.44
C ARG A 47 -7.60 -3.11 7.25
N VAL A 48 -7.79 -3.02 8.57
CA VAL A 48 -6.92 -2.28 9.48
C VAL A 48 -6.59 -3.10 10.73
N ILE A 49 -5.31 -3.24 11.05
CA ILE A 49 -4.83 -4.06 12.17
C ILE A 49 -3.86 -3.22 13.02
N PRO A 50 -4.26 -2.77 14.22
CA PRO A 50 -3.39 -2.07 15.16
C PRO A 50 -2.13 -2.86 15.47
N GLY A 51 -1.00 -2.17 15.49
CA GLY A 51 0.31 -2.80 15.66
C GLY A 51 0.80 -3.58 14.44
N PHE A 52 0.12 -3.47 13.29
CA PHE A 52 0.54 -4.13 12.06
C PHE A 52 0.44 -3.21 10.85
N MET A 53 -0.75 -3.01 10.26
CA MET A 53 -0.87 -2.29 8.99
C MET A 53 -2.29 -1.78 8.70
N ILE A 54 -2.39 -0.90 7.69
CA ILE A 54 -3.65 -0.56 6.98
C ILE A 54 -3.53 -1.03 5.53
N GLN A 55 -4.53 -1.73 5.01
CA GLN A 55 -4.54 -2.32 3.66
C GLN A 55 -5.69 -1.74 2.83
N GLY A 56 -5.37 -1.32 1.59
CA GLY A 56 -6.28 -0.69 0.66
C GLY A 56 -5.99 -1.07 -0.81
N GLY A 57 -6.50 -0.28 -1.75
CA GLY A 57 -6.27 -0.49 -3.18
C GLY A 57 -7.13 -1.59 -3.83
N ASP A 58 -8.21 -2.01 -3.16
CA ASP A 58 -9.22 -2.92 -3.71
C ASP A 58 -10.43 -2.12 -4.23
N PRO A 59 -10.74 -2.15 -5.55
CA PRO A 59 -11.92 -1.48 -6.11
C PRO A 59 -13.26 -2.06 -5.63
N LEU A 60 -13.28 -3.30 -5.12
CA LEU A 60 -14.48 -3.91 -4.55
C LEU A 60 -14.62 -3.67 -3.05
N GLY A 61 -13.57 -3.16 -2.39
CA GLY A 61 -13.56 -2.86 -0.95
C GLY A 61 -13.76 -4.06 -0.01
N ASN A 62 -13.57 -5.30 -0.49
CA ASN A 62 -13.85 -6.51 0.28
C ASN A 62 -12.65 -7.48 0.38
N GLY A 63 -11.49 -7.07 -0.13
CA GLY A 63 -10.23 -7.80 -0.18
C GLY A 63 -10.07 -8.70 -1.42
N THR A 64 -11.05 -8.77 -2.33
CA THR A 64 -11.05 -9.75 -3.43
C THR A 64 -10.90 -9.14 -4.82
N GLY A 65 -11.00 -7.82 -4.96
CA GLY A 65 -10.82 -7.15 -6.24
C GLY A 65 -9.36 -6.82 -6.54
N GLY A 66 -9.16 -6.29 -7.75
CA GLY A 66 -7.87 -5.93 -8.29
C GLY A 66 -8.01 -5.30 -9.68
N PRO A 67 -6.90 -5.05 -10.39
CA PRO A 67 -6.90 -4.30 -11.65
C PRO A 67 -7.22 -5.19 -12.88
N GLY A 68 -7.60 -6.45 -12.66
CA GLY A 68 -7.88 -7.42 -13.73
C GLY A 68 -6.63 -8.15 -14.27
N TYR A 69 -5.46 -7.88 -13.70
CA TYR A 69 -4.19 -8.56 -14.00
C TYR A 69 -3.34 -8.67 -12.74
N SER A 70 -2.25 -9.43 -12.82
CA SER A 70 -1.24 -9.53 -11.76
C SER A 70 0.15 -9.12 -12.26
N ILE A 71 1.02 -8.81 -11.32
CA ILE A 71 2.43 -8.49 -11.54
C ILE A 71 3.36 -9.49 -10.83
N PRO A 72 4.60 -9.67 -11.31
CA PRO A 72 5.59 -10.48 -10.61
C PRO A 72 5.88 -9.93 -9.20
N GLY A 73 6.10 -10.83 -8.23
CA GLY A 73 6.47 -10.44 -6.88
C GLY A 73 7.94 -10.05 -6.77
N GLU A 74 8.22 -8.78 -6.51
CA GLU A 74 9.59 -8.25 -6.36
C GLU A 74 10.10 -8.35 -4.92
N PHE A 75 10.33 -9.58 -4.45
CA PHE A 75 10.86 -9.88 -3.12
C PHE A 75 11.77 -11.11 -3.08
N THR A 76 12.62 -11.16 -2.06
CA THR A 76 13.78 -12.07 -1.96
C THR A 76 13.40 -13.55 -2.03
N SER A 77 12.34 -14.00 -1.35
CA SER A 77 11.89 -15.39 -1.38
C SER A 77 11.28 -15.80 -2.73
N ASN A 78 10.94 -14.83 -3.59
CA ASN A 78 10.55 -15.05 -4.99
C ASN A 78 11.71 -14.86 -5.99
N GLY A 79 12.95 -14.81 -5.49
CA GLY A 79 14.15 -14.71 -6.33
C GLY A 79 14.47 -13.31 -6.86
N PHE A 80 13.85 -12.26 -6.30
CA PHE A 80 14.12 -10.86 -6.64
C PHE A 80 14.74 -10.13 -5.45
N GLU A 81 15.87 -9.46 -5.61
CA GLU A 81 16.51 -8.75 -4.51
C GLU A 81 15.66 -7.55 -4.05
N ASN A 82 15.07 -7.66 -2.85
CA ASN A 82 14.40 -6.56 -2.17
C ASN A 82 14.80 -6.55 -0.70
N ASN A 83 15.67 -5.61 -0.34
CA ASN A 83 16.25 -5.50 1.00
C ASN A 83 15.50 -4.47 1.88
N LEU A 84 14.38 -3.90 1.40
CA LEU A 84 13.61 -2.93 2.17
C LEU A 84 12.98 -3.61 3.38
N LYS A 85 13.26 -3.06 4.56
CA LYS A 85 12.73 -3.54 5.84
C LYS A 85 11.30 -3.05 6.01
N HIS A 86 10.37 -3.90 6.45
CA HIS A 86 9.00 -3.52 6.75
C HIS A 86 8.91 -2.77 8.09
N SER A 87 9.64 -1.66 8.20
CA SER A 87 9.52 -0.70 9.30
C SER A 87 8.24 0.11 9.20
N ARG A 88 7.85 0.75 10.29
CA ARG A 88 6.70 1.67 10.33
C ARG A 88 6.73 2.69 9.17
N GLY A 89 5.60 2.79 8.46
CA GLY A 89 5.38 3.67 7.32
C GLY A 89 5.77 3.10 5.95
N VAL A 90 6.39 1.91 5.87
CA VAL A 90 6.68 1.28 4.59
C VAL A 90 5.40 0.91 3.84
N LEU A 91 5.40 1.15 2.53
CA LEU A 91 4.41 0.67 1.58
C LEU A 91 4.87 -0.67 1.01
N SER A 92 3.96 -1.64 0.96
CA SER A 92 4.24 -2.97 0.41
C SER A 92 3.01 -3.58 -0.26
N MET A 93 3.22 -4.44 -1.26
CA MET A 93 2.12 -5.01 -2.06
C MET A 93 1.41 -6.15 -1.32
N ALA A 94 0.08 -6.11 -1.30
CA ALA A 94 -0.70 -7.26 -0.88
C ALA A 94 -0.79 -8.28 -2.04
N ARG A 95 -0.83 -9.57 -1.70
CA ARG A 95 -0.92 -10.68 -2.65
C ARG A 95 -1.70 -11.85 -2.06
N ALA A 96 -2.17 -12.73 -2.93
CA ALA A 96 -2.68 -14.04 -2.53
C ALA A 96 -1.51 -15.01 -2.26
N GLN A 97 -1.82 -16.31 -2.14
CA GLN A 97 -0.82 -17.34 -1.88
C GLN A 97 0.23 -17.45 -2.98
N ASP A 98 -0.15 -17.22 -4.24
CA ASP A 98 0.79 -17.17 -5.36
C ASP A 98 1.70 -15.93 -5.25
N PRO A 99 3.04 -16.10 -5.21
CA PRO A 99 4.00 -14.98 -5.19
C PRO A 99 3.77 -13.91 -6.27
N ASN A 100 3.23 -14.28 -7.43
CA ASN A 100 3.03 -13.41 -8.60
C ASN A 100 1.55 -13.00 -8.79
N SER A 101 0.81 -12.92 -7.69
CA SER A 101 -0.62 -12.53 -7.67
C SER A 101 -0.88 -11.10 -7.19
N ALA A 102 0.16 -10.33 -6.88
CA ALA A 102 0.01 -8.91 -6.56
C ALA A 102 -0.63 -8.18 -7.75
N GLY A 103 -1.45 -7.16 -7.45
CA GLY A 103 -2.19 -6.40 -8.47
C GLY A 103 -2.21 -4.92 -8.11
N SER A 104 -3.30 -4.47 -7.48
CA SER A 104 -3.48 -3.07 -7.04
C SER A 104 -3.49 -2.91 -5.53
N GLN A 105 -3.72 -3.99 -4.79
CA GLN A 105 -3.83 -3.89 -3.34
C GLN A 105 -2.46 -3.68 -2.71
N PHE A 106 -2.39 -2.74 -1.76
CA PHE A 106 -1.18 -2.38 -1.02
C PHE A 106 -1.50 -2.19 0.45
N PHE A 107 -0.47 -2.18 1.29
CA PHE A 107 -0.60 -1.84 2.70
C PHE A 107 0.49 -0.87 3.15
N ILE A 108 0.18 -0.11 4.20
CA ILE A 108 1.10 0.79 4.90
C ILE A 108 1.34 0.25 6.30
N MET A 109 2.61 0.08 6.66
CA MET A 109 3.00 -0.42 7.98
C MET A 109 2.69 0.59 9.08
N VAL A 110 2.06 0.11 10.16
CA VAL A 110 1.79 0.88 11.38
C VAL A 110 2.84 0.59 12.45
N ALA A 111 3.48 -0.58 12.40
CA ALA A 111 4.59 -0.95 13.26
C ALA A 111 5.57 -1.84 12.49
N ASP A 112 6.76 -2.03 13.05
CA ASP A 112 7.78 -2.88 12.43
C ASP A 112 7.31 -4.33 12.32
N SER A 113 7.49 -4.93 11.14
CA SER A 113 7.10 -6.32 10.86
C SER A 113 8.20 -7.07 10.12
N PRO A 114 9.33 -7.38 10.78
CA PRO A 114 10.47 -8.04 10.15
C PRO A 114 10.16 -9.44 9.59
N HIS A 115 9.05 -10.04 9.99
CA HIS A 115 8.57 -11.32 9.43
C HIS A 115 8.06 -11.20 7.98
N LEU A 116 7.88 -9.98 7.46
CA LEU A 116 7.54 -9.72 6.05
C LEU A 116 8.77 -9.41 5.19
N ASP A 117 9.93 -9.16 5.81
CA ASP A 117 11.16 -8.83 5.09
C ASP A 117 11.56 -9.95 4.13
N GLY A 118 11.74 -9.60 2.86
CA GLY A 118 12.07 -10.58 1.82
C GLY A 118 10.92 -11.49 1.40
N GLU A 119 9.73 -11.40 2.02
CA GLU A 119 8.54 -12.19 1.69
C GLU A 119 7.45 -11.40 0.95
N TYR A 120 7.57 -10.07 0.96
CA TYR A 120 6.67 -9.11 0.35
C TYR A 120 7.45 -7.98 -0.32
N ALA A 121 6.89 -7.43 -1.40
CA ALA A 121 7.50 -6.36 -2.17
C ALA A 121 7.27 -5.00 -1.49
N GLY A 122 8.19 -4.62 -0.60
CA GLY A 122 8.28 -3.25 -0.12
C GLY A 122 8.74 -2.33 -1.25
N PHE A 123 8.06 -1.20 -1.45
CA PHE A 123 8.26 -0.36 -2.64
C PHE A 123 8.20 1.16 -2.37
N GLY A 124 8.07 1.58 -1.12
CA GLY A 124 8.04 2.99 -0.75
C GLY A 124 7.91 3.20 0.76
N GLN A 125 7.87 4.46 1.17
CA GLN A 125 7.80 4.87 2.57
C GLN A 125 6.99 6.14 2.72
N VAL A 126 6.14 6.20 3.73
CA VAL A 126 5.47 7.44 4.17
C VAL A 126 6.52 8.42 4.71
N ILE A 127 6.53 9.63 4.14
CA ILE A 127 7.41 10.73 4.51
C ILE A 127 6.68 11.80 5.34
N GLU A 128 5.36 11.95 5.17
CA GLU A 128 4.50 12.84 5.98
C GLU A 128 3.11 12.21 6.16
N GLY A 129 2.43 12.49 7.28
CA GLY A 129 1.08 11.99 7.55
C GLY A 129 1.01 10.62 8.25
N LEU A 130 2.06 10.20 8.97
CA LEU A 130 2.00 8.97 9.79
C LEU A 130 0.91 9.03 10.87
N GLU A 131 0.58 10.21 11.37
CA GLU A 131 -0.53 10.44 12.28
C GLU A 131 -1.90 10.17 11.62
N VAL A 132 -2.02 10.33 10.29
CA VAL A 132 -3.22 9.97 9.54
C VAL A 132 -3.32 8.44 9.43
N VAL A 133 -2.19 7.75 9.18
CA VAL A 133 -2.11 6.29 9.23
C VAL A 133 -2.55 5.76 10.61
N ASP A 134 -2.11 6.39 11.69
CA ASP A 134 -2.53 6.05 13.06
C ASP A 134 -4.01 6.31 13.32
N LYS A 135 -4.59 7.38 12.78
CA LYS A 135 -6.04 7.62 12.89
C LYS A 135 -6.82 6.49 12.21
N ILE A 136 -6.44 6.15 10.98
CA ILE A 136 -7.11 5.10 10.18
C ILE A 136 -7.02 3.75 10.88
N VAL A 137 -5.85 3.35 11.41
CA VAL A 137 -5.70 2.01 12.01
C VAL A 137 -6.49 1.83 13.31
N ASN A 138 -6.73 2.93 14.05
CA ASN A 138 -7.35 2.89 15.37
C ASN A 138 -8.89 3.05 15.35
N VAL A 139 -9.51 3.18 14.18
CA VAL A 139 -10.97 3.26 14.08
C VAL A 139 -11.63 1.94 14.53
N PRO A 140 -12.88 1.99 15.04
CA PRO A 140 -13.64 0.79 15.33
C PRO A 140 -13.77 -0.11 14.08
N ARG A 141 -13.52 -1.40 14.24
CA ARG A 141 -13.59 -2.41 13.18
C ARG A 141 -14.42 -3.62 13.59
N ASN A 142 -14.77 -4.46 12.63
CA ASN A 142 -15.45 -5.73 12.88
C ASN A 142 -14.44 -6.88 13.08
N PHE A 143 -14.93 -8.12 13.23
CA PHE A 143 -14.10 -9.31 13.47
C PHE A 143 -13.23 -9.74 12.26
N ARG A 144 -13.42 -9.12 11.09
CA ARG A 144 -12.61 -9.32 9.88
C ARG A 144 -11.61 -8.18 9.66
N ASP A 145 -11.40 -7.35 10.69
CA ASP A 145 -10.57 -6.15 10.64
C ASP A 145 -11.04 -5.06 9.67
N LEU A 146 -12.28 -5.14 9.17
CA LEU A 146 -12.88 -4.10 8.33
C LEU A 146 -13.39 -2.93 9.21
N PRO A 147 -12.99 -1.68 8.93
CA PRO A 147 -13.53 -0.50 9.59
C PRO A 147 -15.07 -0.43 9.55
N LYS A 148 -15.68 0.00 10.67
CA LYS A 148 -17.15 0.21 10.74
C LYS A 148 -17.59 1.44 9.97
N GLU A 149 -16.73 2.45 9.92
CA GLU A 149 -16.89 3.65 9.10
C GLU A 149 -15.86 3.62 7.99
N SER A 150 -16.25 4.04 6.78
CA SER A 150 -15.36 4.01 5.61
C SER A 150 -14.12 4.87 5.85
N GLN A 151 -12.96 4.28 5.61
CA GLN A 151 -11.67 4.99 5.56
C GLN A 151 -11.29 5.12 4.09
N SER A 152 -11.81 6.17 3.45
CA SER A 152 -11.78 6.32 1.99
C SER A 152 -10.47 6.96 1.52
N ILE A 153 -9.92 6.40 0.46
CA ILE A 153 -8.91 7.03 -0.39
C ILE A 153 -9.69 7.85 -1.41
N LEU A 154 -9.68 9.16 -1.25
CA LEU A 154 -10.38 10.08 -2.14
C LEU A 154 -9.67 10.13 -3.49
N THR A 155 -8.35 10.32 -3.45
CA THR A 155 -7.46 10.30 -4.62
C THR A 155 -6.06 9.85 -4.22
N ILE A 156 -5.32 9.34 -5.19
CA ILE A 156 -3.85 9.30 -5.13
C ILE A 156 -3.33 10.09 -6.32
N SER A 157 -2.34 10.95 -6.10
CA SER A 157 -1.73 11.74 -7.18
C SER A 157 -0.21 11.76 -7.06
N ILE A 158 0.47 11.91 -8.19
CA ILE A 158 1.91 12.08 -8.26
C ILE A 158 2.20 13.57 -8.09
N GLU A 159 3.04 13.92 -7.12
CA GLU A 159 3.49 15.30 -6.93
C GLU A 159 4.47 15.67 -8.05
N LYS A 160 4.20 16.76 -8.76
CA LYS A 160 5.10 17.31 -9.76
C LYS A 160 6.13 18.19 -9.06
N GLU A 161 7.42 17.96 -9.33
CA GLU A 161 8.50 18.87 -8.96
C GLU A 161 8.31 20.27 -9.56
#